data_AF-A0A4Y8ZMH5-F1
#
_entry.id   AF-A0A4Y8ZMH5-F1
#
_cell.length_a   1.000
_cell.length_b   1.000
_cell.length_c   1.000
_cell.angle_alpha   90.00
_cell.angle_beta   90.00
_cell.angle_gamma   90.00
#
_symmetry.space_group_name_H-M   'P 1'
#
loop_
_entity.id
_entity.type
_entity.pdbx_description
1 polymer ?
#
loop_
_entity_poly.entity_id
_entity_poly.type
_entity_poly.pdbx_seq_one_letter_code
_entity_poly.pdbx_strand_id
1 'polypeptide(L)' 'AEALLDRTSMREDGYFDPAIVHRRWEDHLSGRRDSTPALWAVLMFQAWLRDAKQS' A
#
# COMPACT_ATOMS: atom_id res chain seq x y z
N ALA A 1 8.28 -2.81 -5.22
CA ALA A 1 7.00 -2.78 -4.47
C ALA A 1 7.05 -1.78 -3.32
N GLU A 2 8.10 -1.73 -2.52
CA GLU A 2 8.21 -0.80 -1.36
C GLU A 2 8.04 0.68 -1.72
N ALA A 3 8.47 1.11 -2.91
CA ALA A 3 8.28 2.49 -3.37
C ALA A 3 6.80 2.90 -3.59
N LEU A 4 5.87 1.95 -3.73
CA LEU A 4 4.41 2.21 -3.78
C LEU A 4 3.77 2.22 -2.38
N LEU A 5 4.52 1.80 -1.36
CA LEU A 5 4.09 1.80 0.04
C LEU A 5 4.80 2.92 0.83
N ASP A 6 5.32 3.93 0.13
CA ASP A 6 5.95 5.07 0.79
C ASP A 6 4.92 5.82 1.63
N ARG A 7 5.21 5.98 2.93
CA ARG A 7 4.26 6.56 3.88
C ARG A 7 3.97 8.03 3.58
N THR A 8 4.88 8.71 2.90
CA THR A 8 4.73 10.12 2.53
C THR A 8 3.70 10.25 1.43
N SER A 9 3.88 9.52 0.31
CA SER A 9 2.91 9.52 -0.79
C SER A 9 1.52 9.07 -0.34
N MET A 10 1.43 8.01 0.47
CA MET A 10 0.13 7.55 0.97
C MET A 10 -0.58 8.58 1.88
N ARG A 11 0.16 9.36 2.68
CA ARG A 11 -0.42 10.46 3.47
C ARG A 11 -0.89 11.61 2.60
N GLU A 12 -0.14 11.94 1.55
CA GLU A 12 -0.49 13.00 0.60
C GLU A 12 -1.72 12.63 -0.23
N ASP A 13 -1.85 11.35 -0.57
CA ASP A 13 -2.98 10.81 -1.30
C ASP A 13 -4.27 10.75 -0.47
N GLY A 14 -4.16 10.53 0.84
CA GLY A 14 -5.29 10.53 1.78
C GLY A 14 -6.28 9.37 1.65
N TYR A 15 -6.09 8.45 0.70
CA TYR A 15 -7.00 7.30 0.48
C TYR A 15 -6.79 6.15 1.47
N PHE A 16 -5.58 5.97 1.99
CA PHE A 16 -5.28 4.92 2.96
C PHE A 16 -4.47 5.46 4.13
N ASP A 17 -4.70 4.88 5.31
CA ASP A 17 -3.82 5.10 6.46
C ASP A 17 -2.53 4.28 6.29
N PRO A 18 -1.36 4.92 6.13
CA PRO A 18 -0.10 4.22 5.93
C PRO A 18 0.31 3.38 7.14
N ALA A 19 -0.12 3.73 8.37
CA ALA A 19 0.17 2.93 9.55
C ALA A 19 -0.54 1.57 9.50
N ILE A 20 -1.80 1.58 9.04
CA ILE A 20 -2.60 0.37 8.90
C ILE A 20 -2.04 -0.55 7.80
N VAL A 21 -1.65 0.02 6.67
CA VAL A 21 -1.12 -0.74 5.53
C VAL A 21 0.25 -1.32 5.86
N HIS A 22 1.15 -0.57 6.49
CA HIS A 22 2.45 -1.08 6.93
C HIS A 22 2.32 -2.20 7.95
N ARG A 23 1.42 -2.07 8.93
CA ARG A 23 1.18 -3.13 9.90
C ARG A 23 0.72 -4.44 9.23
N ARG A 24 -0.17 -4.34 8.24
CA ARG A 24 -0.60 -5.52 7.45
C ARG A 24 0.53 -6.11 6.61
N TRP A 25 1.41 -5.27 6.08
CA TRP A 25 2.60 -5.70 5.34
C TRP A 25 3.56 -6.46 6.26
N GLU A 26 3.85 -5.94 7.46
CA GLU A 26 4.68 -6.60 8.47
C GLU A 26 4.04 -7.92 8.95
N ASP A 27 2.72 -7.94 9.20
CA ASP A 27 2.00 -9.16 9.57
C ASP A 27 2.09 -10.23 8.47
N HIS A 28 2.03 -9.84 7.20
CA HIS A 28 2.20 -10.73 6.06
C HIS A 28 3.64 -11.26 5.95
N LEU A 29 4.65 -10.38 6.07
CA LEU A 29 6.06 -10.77 6.07
C LEU A 29 6.42 -11.69 7.24
N SER A 30 5.77 -11.52 8.39
CA SER A 30 5.98 -12.38 9.56
C SER A 30 5.31 -13.76 9.43
N GLY A 31 4.59 -14.03 8.34
CA GLY A 31 3.88 -15.29 8.12
C GLY A 31 2.70 -15.52 9.06
N ARG A 32 2.32 -14.51 9.85
CA ARG A 32 1.24 -14.62 10.85
C ARG A 32 -0.14 -14.60 10.23
N ARG A 33 -0.30 -13.92 9.10
CA ARG A 33 -1.58 -13.80 8.39
C ARG A 33 -1.35 -13.58 6.91
N ASP A 34 -1.96 -14.43 6.09
CA ASP A 34 -1.94 -14.21 4.65
C ASP A 34 -2.89 -13.06 4.29
N SER A 35 -2.32 -11.88 4.09
CA SER A 35 -3.02 -10.68 3.61
C SER A 35 -2.70 -10.39 2.14
N THR A 36 -2.14 -11.36 1.40
CA THR A 36 -1.70 -11.18 0.01
C THR A 36 -2.77 -10.54 -0.87
N PRO A 37 -4.04 -10.97 -0.89
CA PRO A 37 -5.04 -10.39 -1.79
C PRO A 37 -5.33 -8.92 -1.48
N ALA A 38 -5.38 -8.56 -0.19
CA ALA A 38 -5.65 -7.19 0.24
C ALA A 38 -4.46 -6.27 -0.07
N LEU A 39 -3.23 -6.74 0.18
CA LEU A 39 -2.01 -6.00 -0.15
C LEU A 39 -1.86 -5.81 -1.65
N TRP A 40 -2.23 -6.83 -2.45
CA TRP A 40 -2.21 -6.73 -3.90
C TRP A 40 -3.21 -5.69 -4.42
N ALA A 41 -4.42 -5.64 -3.86
CA ALA A 41 -5.40 -4.60 -4.19
C ALA A 41 -4.88 -3.18 -3.87
N VAL A 42 -4.23 -3.00 -2.72
CA VAL A 42 -3.61 -1.71 -2.34
C VAL A 42 -2.49 -1.34 -3.31
N LEU A 43 -1.62 -2.29 -3.67
CA LEU A 43 -0.51 -2.04 -4.60
C LEU A 43 -1.00 -1.65 -6.00
N MET A 44 -2.03 -2.33 -6.53
CA MET A 44 -2.60 -1.98 -7.83
C MET A 44 -3.29 -0.63 -7.82
N PHE A 45 -4.03 -0.32 -6.75
CA PHE A 45 -4.64 1.01 -6.60
C PHE A 45 -3.58 2.11 -6.55
N GLN A 46 -2.52 1.92 -5.77
CA GLN A 46 -1.39 2.86 -5.69
C GLN A 46 -0.69 3.04 -7.03
N ALA A 47 -0.51 1.96 -7.80
CA ALA A 47 0.06 2.03 -9.15
C ALA A 47 -0.84 2.82 -10.11
N TRP A 48 -2.15 2.56 -10.12
CA TRP A 48 -3.12 3.30 -10.93
C TRP A 48 -3.18 4.79 -10.54
N LEU A 49 -3.21 5.10 -9.25
CA LEU A 49 -3.28 6.48 -8.78
C LEU A 49 -2.03 7.28 -9.20
N ARG A 50 -0.85 6.65 -9.14
CA ARG A 50 0.39 7.27 -9.60
C ARG A 50 0.35 7.60 -11.10
N ASP A 51 -0.14 6.68 -11.92
CA ASP A 51 -0.32 6.87 -13.36
C ASP A 51 -1.33 7.99 -13.67
N ALA A 52 -2.48 7.98 -12.97
CA ALA A 52 -3.52 8.99 -13.11
C ALA A 52 -3.07 10.41 -12.68
N LYS A 53 -2.15 10.52 -11.71
CA LYS A 53 -1.56 11.80 -11.28
C LYS A 53 -0.47 12.31 -12.21
N GLN A 54 0.12 11.44 -13.02
CA GLN A 54 1.22 11.77 -13.92
C GLN A 54 0.72 12.20 -15.32
N SER A 55 -0.60 12.13 -15.56
CA SER A 55 -1.30 12.51 -16.79
C SER A 55 -1.91 13.91 -16.73
#